data_AF-A0A847H4I2-F1
#
_entry.id   AF-A0A847H4I2-F1
#
_cell.length_a   1.000
_cell.length_b   1.000
_cell.length_c   1.000
_cell.angle_alpha   90.00
_cell.angle_beta   90.00
_cell.angle_gamma   90.00
#
_symmetry.space_group_name_H-M   'P 1'
#
loop_
_entity.id
_entity.type
_entity.pdbx_description
1 polymer ?
#
loop_
_entity_poly.entity_id
_entity_poly.type
_entity_poly.pdbx_seq_one_letter_code
_entity_poly.pdbx_strand_id
1 'polypeptide(L)'
;VALMSEQEKVEDMGGTMRLGSYECNLQPGTLAERLYNSNVIHERHRHRYEFNNNYRQLLQEKGLVLSGLSPDGKLVEIVECPSHPYFIASQFHPEFKSRPENPHPLFRGLIEAALKLSKPAAEAAV
;
A
#
# COMPACT_ATOMS: atom_id res chain seq x y z
N VAL A 1 -11.07 -9.60 4.89
CA VAL A 1 -10.53 -10.22 3.66
C VAL A 1 -11.67 -10.89 2.93
N ALA A 2 -11.83 -10.64 1.63
CA ALA A 2 -12.90 -11.20 0.79
C ALA A 2 -12.37 -11.63 -0.58
N LEU A 3 -13.19 -12.39 -1.32
CA LEU A 3 -12.96 -12.69 -2.74
C LEU A 3 -13.41 -11.50 -3.61
N MET A 4 -13.04 -11.51 -4.90
CA MET A 4 -13.49 -10.52 -5.88
C MET A 4 -15.01 -10.57 -6.06
N SER A 5 -15.66 -9.41 -6.20
CA SER A 5 -17.12 -9.28 -6.28
C SER A 5 -17.75 -10.02 -7.48
N GLU A 6 -17.01 -10.20 -8.57
CA GLU A 6 -17.45 -10.93 -9.76
C GLU A 6 -17.58 -12.45 -9.53
N GLN A 7 -17.15 -12.96 -8.36
CA GLN A 7 -17.00 -14.39 -8.10
C GLN A 7 -17.89 -14.91 -6.97
N GLU A 8 -18.78 -14.08 -6.40
CA GLU A 8 -19.69 -14.50 -5.32
C GLU A 8 -20.67 -15.63 -5.71
N LYS A 9 -20.78 -15.95 -7.01
CA LYS A 9 -21.67 -17.00 -7.56
C LYS A 9 -20.94 -18.19 -8.21
N VAL A 10 -19.62 -18.28 -8.10
CA VAL A 10 -18.84 -19.37 -8.72
C VAL A 10 -18.53 -20.44 -7.67
N GLU A 11 -19.11 -21.63 -7.85
CA GLU A 11 -18.95 -22.80 -6.93
C GLU A 11 -17.57 -23.49 -7.07
N ASP A 12 -16.68 -23.01 -7.96
CA ASP A 12 -15.37 -23.61 -8.22
C ASP A 12 -14.20 -22.78 -7.66
N MET A 13 -13.79 -23.15 -6.45
CA MET A 13 -12.45 -23.04 -5.82
C MET A 13 -11.58 -21.78 -6.06
N GLY A 14 -11.99 -20.67 -5.41
CA GLY A 14 -11.06 -19.67 -4.83
C GLY A 14 -10.67 -18.51 -5.75
N GLY A 15 -10.62 -17.31 -5.17
CA GLY A 15 -10.39 -16.04 -5.88
C GLY A 15 -9.26 -16.08 -6.89
N THR A 16 -9.45 -15.42 -8.03
CA THR A 16 -8.47 -15.39 -9.12
C THR A 16 -7.11 -14.95 -8.57
N MET A 17 -6.09 -15.80 -8.74
CA MET A 17 -4.72 -15.48 -8.32
C MET A 17 -4.22 -14.26 -9.09
N ARG A 18 -3.93 -13.17 -8.38
CA ARG A 18 -3.15 -12.05 -8.92
C ARG A 18 -1.68 -12.39 -8.82
N LEU A 19 -1.07 -12.64 -9.98
CA LEU A 19 0.33 -13.01 -10.09
C LEU A 19 1.02 -12.12 -11.13
N GLY A 20 2.08 -11.42 -10.73
CA GLY A 20 2.84 -10.56 -11.64
C GLY A 20 2.64 -9.08 -11.37
N SER A 21 2.99 -8.25 -12.36
CA SER A 21 2.98 -6.79 -12.20
C SER A 21 1.60 -6.21 -12.47
N TYR A 22 1.07 -5.40 -11.55
CA TYR A 22 -0.19 -4.69 -11.70
C TYR A 22 0.00 -3.19 -11.45
N GLU A 23 -0.79 -2.37 -12.13
CA GLU A 23 -0.84 -0.92 -11.93
C GLU A 23 -1.52 -0.57 -10.61
N CYS A 24 -0.95 0.40 -9.90
CA CYS A 24 -1.52 0.98 -8.69
C CYS A 24 -1.48 2.52 -8.79
N ASN A 25 -2.65 3.13 -8.67
CA ASN A 25 -2.86 4.56 -8.69
C ASN A 25 -2.79 5.12 -7.27
N LEU A 26 -1.78 5.95 -7.03
CA LEU A 26 -1.51 6.57 -5.75
C LEU A 26 -2.33 7.84 -5.59
N GLN A 27 -2.93 8.00 -4.41
CA GLN A 27 -3.72 9.18 -4.09
C GLN A 27 -2.79 10.37 -3.79
N PRO A 28 -3.04 11.56 -4.35
CA PRO A 28 -2.21 12.74 -4.13
C PRO A 28 -2.08 13.11 -2.64
N GLY A 29 -0.89 13.54 -2.22
CA GLY A 29 -0.64 14.02 -0.86
C GLY A 29 -0.50 12.92 0.20
N THR A 30 -0.52 11.65 -0.21
CA THR A 30 -0.27 10.50 0.69
C THR A 30 1.21 10.29 0.98
N LEU A 31 1.53 9.43 1.95
CA LEU A 31 2.91 9.00 2.15
C LEU A 31 3.41 8.19 0.95
N ALA A 32 2.57 7.31 0.39
CA ALA A 32 2.93 6.51 -0.78
C ALA A 32 3.33 7.38 -1.98
N GLU A 33 2.50 8.35 -2.36
CA GLU A 33 2.78 9.24 -3.49
C GLU A 33 4.11 10.00 -3.29
N ARG A 34 4.37 10.51 -2.09
CA ARG A 34 5.64 11.18 -1.76
C ARG A 34 6.85 10.25 -1.80
N LEU A 35 6.72 9.01 -1.32
CA LEU A 35 7.83 8.04 -1.32
C LEU A 35 8.21 7.64 -2.75
N TYR A 36 7.22 7.34 -3.58
CA TYR A 36 7.44 6.94 -4.97
C TYR A 36 7.74 8.12 -5.89
N ASN A 37 7.36 9.35 -5.50
CA ASN A 37 7.41 10.55 -6.33
C ASN A 37 6.71 10.31 -7.70
N SER A 38 5.54 9.68 -7.63
CA SER A 38 4.72 9.30 -8.79
C SER A 38 3.26 9.11 -8.37
N ASN A 39 2.34 9.34 -9.30
CA ASN A 39 0.92 9.04 -9.12
C ASN A 39 0.52 7.64 -9.60
N VAL A 40 1.37 6.99 -10.40
CA VAL A 40 1.12 5.66 -10.97
C VAL A 40 2.36 4.80 -10.79
N ILE A 41 2.19 3.62 -10.22
CA ILE A 41 3.27 2.65 -10.01
C ILE A 41 2.85 1.28 -10.53
N HIS A 42 3.82 0.39 -10.72
CA HIS A 42 3.59 -0.99 -11.15
C HIS A 42 4.30 -1.95 -10.21
N GLU A 43 3.57 -2.80 -9.50
CA GLU A 43 4.12 -3.63 -8.43
C GLU A 43 3.76 -5.10 -8.56
N ARG A 44 4.57 -5.99 -7.95
CA ARG A 44 4.42 -7.44 -8.11
C ARG A 44 3.52 -8.05 -7.05
N HIS A 45 2.45 -8.70 -7.48
CA HIS A 45 1.48 -9.38 -6.62
C HIS A 45 1.64 -10.91 -6.68
N ARG A 46 1.26 -11.56 -5.57
CA ARG A 46 1.09 -13.01 -5.47
C ARG A 46 0.08 -13.34 -4.36
N HIS A 47 -1.18 -12.98 -4.58
CA HIS A 47 -2.28 -13.25 -3.63
C HIS A 47 -3.60 -13.50 -4.36
N ARG A 48 -4.58 -14.03 -3.63
CA ARG A 48 -5.97 -14.29 -4.10
C ARG A 48 -7.02 -13.50 -3.33
N TYR A 49 -6.66 -13.14 -2.12
CA TYR A 49 -7.54 -12.48 -1.17
C TYR A 49 -7.40 -10.98 -1.33
N GLU A 50 -8.52 -10.27 -1.22
CA GLU A 50 -8.56 -8.82 -1.38
C GLU A 50 -9.19 -8.13 -0.16
N PHE A 51 -9.01 -6.82 -0.11
CA PHE A 51 -9.70 -5.97 0.83
C PHE A 51 -11.22 -6.07 0.62
N ASN A 52 -11.97 -6.27 1.70
CA ASN A 52 -13.42 -6.34 1.61
C ASN A 52 -14.00 -4.92 1.55
N ASN A 53 -14.47 -4.51 0.37
CA ASN A 53 -15.02 -3.18 0.14
C ASN A 53 -16.24 -2.83 1.01
N ASN A 54 -16.94 -3.82 1.59
CA ASN A 54 -18.02 -3.56 2.55
C ASN A 54 -17.53 -2.83 3.81
N TYR A 55 -16.24 -2.94 4.14
CA TYR A 55 -15.62 -2.27 5.28
C TYR A 55 -14.89 -0.98 4.91
N ARG A 56 -14.91 -0.58 3.63
CA ARG A 56 -14.17 0.58 3.10
C ARG A 56 -14.49 1.86 3.86
N GLN A 57 -15.77 2.24 3.87
CA GLN A 57 -16.23 3.45 4.52
C GLN A 57 -15.95 3.42 6.02
N LEU A 58 -16.28 2.31 6.70
CA LEU A 58 -16.07 2.15 8.13
C LEU A 58 -14.60 2.37 8.52
N LEU A 59 -13.67 1.78 7.78
CA LEU A 59 -12.24 1.91 8.09
C LEU A 59 -11.71 3.31 7.77
N GLN A 60 -12.19 3.94 6.69
CA GLN A 60 -11.85 5.33 6.37
C GLN A 60 -12.34 6.32 7.43
N GLU A 61 -13.57 6.14 7.93
CA GLU A 61 -14.11 6.94 9.04
C GLU A 61 -13.30 6.78 10.33
N LYS A 62 -12.60 5.66 10.52
CA LYS A 62 -11.67 5.42 11.63
C LYS A 62 -10.24 5.89 11.36
N GLY A 63 -10.00 6.55 10.23
CA GLY A 63 -8.73 7.19 9.90
C GLY A 63 -7.80 6.36 9.01
N LEU A 64 -8.23 5.21 8.51
CA LEU A 64 -7.45 4.46 7.51
C LEU A 64 -7.53 5.17 6.15
N VAL A 65 -6.39 5.50 5.55
CA VAL A 65 -6.34 6.07 4.21
C VAL A 65 -6.05 4.97 3.20
N LEU A 66 -6.87 4.88 2.15
CA LEU A 66 -6.63 3.99 1.02
C LEU A 66 -5.77 4.72 0.00
N SER A 67 -4.45 4.66 0.19
CA SER A 67 -3.52 5.52 -0.55
C SER A 67 -3.12 4.98 -1.91
N GLY A 68 -3.36 3.70 -2.20
CA GLY A 68 -3.10 3.09 -3.50
C GLY A 68 -4.25 2.17 -3.90
N LEU A 69 -4.76 2.35 -5.12
CA LEU A 69 -5.89 1.60 -5.65
C LEU A 69 -5.56 1.02 -7.03
N SER A 70 -6.29 -0.02 -7.46
CA SER A 70 -6.28 -0.45 -8.86
C SER A 70 -6.79 0.68 -9.79
N PRO A 71 -6.55 0.60 -11.12
CA PRO A 71 -6.98 1.65 -12.05
C PRO A 71 -8.49 1.90 -12.06
N ASP A 72 -9.28 0.87 -11.79
CA ASP A 72 -10.75 0.94 -11.67
C ASP A 72 -11.23 1.36 -10.26
N GLY A 73 -10.31 1.59 -9.32
CA GLY A 73 -10.59 2.02 -7.94
C GLY A 73 -11.15 0.92 -7.02
N LYS A 74 -11.37 -0.30 -7.53
CA LYS A 74 -12.05 -1.37 -6.78
C LYS A 74 -11.14 -2.07 -5.80
N LEU A 75 -9.88 -2.32 -6.17
CA LEU A 75 -8.91 -3.02 -5.32
C LEU A 75 -8.10 -2.02 -4.52
N VAL A 76 -7.87 -2.37 -3.26
CA VAL A 76 -7.01 -1.62 -2.36
C VAL A 76 -5.64 -2.26 -2.37
N GLU A 77 -4.66 -1.52 -2.87
CA GLU A 77 -3.29 -1.99 -3.05
C GLU A 77 -2.37 -1.50 -1.93
N ILE A 78 -2.63 -0.28 -1.43
CA ILE A 78 -1.88 0.34 -0.33
C ILE A 78 -2.85 1.01 0.64
N VAL A 79 -2.57 0.82 1.94
CA VAL A 79 -3.24 1.54 3.02
C VAL A 79 -2.24 2.25 3.93
N GLU A 80 -2.67 3.36 4.53
CA GLU A 80 -1.90 4.19 5.44
C GLU A 80 -2.70 4.54 6.69
N CYS A 81 -1.99 4.86 7.78
CA CYS A 81 -2.58 5.37 9.02
C CYS A 81 -1.87 6.67 9.41
N PRO A 82 -2.40 7.84 9.02
CA PRO A 82 -1.71 9.12 9.19
C PRO A 82 -1.40 9.53 10.64
N SER A 83 -2.07 8.91 11.63
CA SER A 83 -1.80 9.15 13.05
C SER A 83 -0.49 8.49 13.54
N HIS A 84 0.09 7.58 12.75
CA HIS A 84 1.35 6.93 13.05
C HIS A 84 2.50 7.59 12.25
N PRO A 85 3.70 7.79 12.83
CA PRO A 85 4.80 8.53 12.19
C PRO A 85 5.26 7.91 10.86
N TYR A 86 5.13 6.59 10.71
CA TYR A 86 5.34 5.87 9.46
C TYR A 86 4.50 4.59 9.46
N PHE A 87 3.32 4.63 8.84
CA PHE A 87 2.49 3.44 8.65
C PHE A 87 2.05 3.37 7.19
N ILE A 88 2.53 2.33 6.51
CA ILE A 88 2.17 2.00 5.14
C ILE A 88 2.16 0.48 5.02
N ALA A 89 1.11 -0.07 4.42
CA ALA A 89 0.98 -1.50 4.17
C ALA A 89 0.52 -1.71 2.73
N SER A 90 1.19 -2.62 2.02
CA SER A 90 0.90 -2.96 0.63
C SER A 90 0.48 -4.43 0.48
N GLN A 91 -0.35 -4.70 -0.52
CA GLN A 91 -0.68 -6.07 -0.97
C GLN A 91 0.43 -6.71 -1.81
N PHE A 92 1.18 -5.88 -2.54
CA PHE A 92 2.28 -6.33 -3.38
C PHE A 92 3.57 -6.58 -2.58
N HIS A 93 4.56 -7.13 -3.28
CA HIS A 93 5.87 -7.52 -2.81
C HIS A 93 6.97 -6.53 -3.25
N PRO A 94 7.18 -5.42 -2.50
CA PRO A 94 8.20 -4.42 -2.83
C PRO A 94 9.63 -4.99 -2.84
N GLU A 95 9.88 -6.06 -2.09
CA GLU A 95 11.15 -6.75 -1.99
C GLU A 95 11.67 -7.26 -3.34
N PHE A 96 10.78 -7.65 -4.26
CA PHE A 96 11.21 -8.15 -5.57
C PHE A 96 11.74 -7.06 -6.50
N LYS A 97 11.41 -5.79 -6.24
CA LYS A 97 11.86 -4.64 -7.03
C LYS A 97 12.98 -3.83 -6.38
N SER A 98 13.31 -4.11 -5.11
CA SER A 98 14.46 -3.48 -4.45
C SER A 98 15.79 -3.97 -5.03
N ARG A 99 16.75 -3.08 -5.23
CA ARG A 99 18.14 -3.38 -5.64
C ARG A 99 19.13 -2.63 -4.75
N PRO A 100 20.39 -3.09 -4.58
CA PRO A 100 21.38 -2.37 -3.78
C PRO A 100 21.59 -0.91 -4.21
N GLU A 101 21.68 -0.66 -5.51
CA GLU A 101 21.85 0.66 -6.12
C GLU A 101 20.56 1.47 -6.23
N ASN A 102 19.40 0.81 -6.10
CA ASN A 102 18.08 1.43 -6.13
C ASN A 102 17.15 0.77 -5.10
N PRO A 103 17.30 1.10 -3.81
CA PRO A 103 16.47 0.56 -2.76
C PRO A 103 15.01 0.95 -2.98
N HIS A 104 14.10 0.01 -2.75
CA HIS A 104 12.69 0.29 -2.95
C HIS A 104 12.19 1.43 -2.03
N PRO A 105 11.36 2.37 -2.53
CA PRO A 105 10.95 3.55 -1.78
C PRO A 105 10.33 3.27 -0.41
N LEU A 106 9.53 2.21 -0.29
CA LEU A 106 8.94 1.81 1.00
C LEU A 106 10.01 1.41 2.04
N PHE A 107 11.07 0.70 1.64
CA PHE A 107 12.13 0.35 2.60
C PHE A 107 13.01 1.55 2.93
N ARG A 108 13.36 2.37 1.93
CA ARG A 108 14.10 3.61 2.17
C ARG A 108 13.34 4.52 3.15
N GLY A 109 12.05 4.74 2.90
CA GLY A 109 11.21 5.56 3.75
C GLY A 109 11.08 5.03 5.18
N LEU A 110 11.01 3.71 5.36
CA LEU A 110 10.99 3.10 6.69
C LEU A 110 12.27 3.41 7.48
N ILE A 111 13.43 3.28 6.85
CA ILE A 111 14.72 3.56 7.49
C ILE A 111 14.86 5.05 7.80
N GLU A 112 14.48 5.94 6.88
CA GLU A 112 14.46 7.39 7.11
C GLU A 112 13.58 7.78 8.29
N ALA A 113 12.37 7.20 8.37
CA ALA A 113 11.46 7.42 9.49
C ALA A 113 12.02 6.90 10.82
N ALA A 114 12.62 5.70 10.81
CA ALA A 114 13.26 5.13 11.99
C ALA A 114 14.42 6.00 12.49
N LEU A 115 15.28 6.49 11.58
CA LEU A 115 16.35 7.41 11.92
C LEU A 115 15.81 8.70 12.53
N LYS A 116 14.76 9.29 11.94
CA LYS A 116 14.12 10.51 12.45
C LYS A 116 13.54 10.31 13.85
N LEU A 117 12.90 9.17 14.11
CA LEU A 117 12.37 8.82 15.44
C LEU A 117 13.45 8.52 16.47
N SER A 118 14.59 7.97 16.04
CA SER A 118 15.70 7.63 16.94
C SER A 118 16.49 8.84 17.43
N LYS A 119 16.43 9.97 16.72
CA LYS A 119 17.12 11.19 17.11
C LYS A 119 16.43 11.82 18.34
N PRO A 120 17.18 12.17 19.41
CA PRO A 120 16.61 12.86 20.55
C PRO A 120 16.07 14.23 20.13
N ALA A 121 14.95 14.64 20.73
CA ALA A 121 14.19 15.86 20.38
C ALA A 121 15.01 17.17 20.39
N ALA A 122 16.21 17.17 20.98
CA ALA A 122 17.10 18.33 21.06
C ALA A 122 17.83 18.67 19.74
N GLU A 123 18.00 17.73 18.81
CA GLU A 123 18.73 17.97 17.54
C GLU A 123 17.83 18.29 16.34
N ALA A 124 16.50 18.22 16.50
CA ALA A 124 15.56 18.44 15.40
C ALA A 124 15.17 19.92 15.18
N ALA A 125 15.73 20.84 15.98
CA ALA A 125 15.37 22.27 15.99
C ALA A 125 16.55 23.23 15.75
N VAL A 126 17.67 22.75 15.18
CA VAL A 126 18.81 23.58 14.75
C VAL A 126 18.90 23.59 13.23
#